data_AF-A0A524HE88-F1
#
_entry.id   AF-A0A524HE88-F1
#
_cell.length_a   1.000
_cell.length_b   1.000
_cell.length_c   1.000
_cell.angle_alpha   90.00
_cell.angle_beta   90.00
_cell.angle_gamma   90.00
#
_symmetry.space_group_name_H-M   'P 1'
#
loop_
_entity.id
_entity.type
_entity.pdbx_description
1 polymer ?
#
loop_
_entity_poly.entity_id
_entity_poly.type
_entity_poly.pdbx_seq_one_letter_code
_entity_poly.pdbx_strand_id
1 'polypeptide(L)'
;MMAKNVAATCLPNIKKATPKIPVIGIFAAGDPRIDAKSRERTQNIVKMAADTICGKVVMPDKTPIPVVYSDILVDTEPQADIVAQQFRNAGVDILICVPDTWAFPQLTTISLMQQFPKDTPINITCGNCAPKPGV
;
A
#
# COMPACT_ATOMS: atom_id res chain seq x y z
N MET A 1 0.83 16.20 34.07
CA MET A 1 1.95 15.28 34.38
C MET A 1 3.14 15.68 33.55
N MET A 2 4.31 15.94 34.15
CA MET A 2 5.56 16.07 33.40
C MET A 2 6.03 14.67 32.96
N ALA A 3 6.48 14.54 31.72
CA ALA A 3 7.11 13.31 31.24
C ALA A 3 8.33 12.98 32.12
N LYS A 4 8.52 11.71 32.49
CA LYS A 4 9.70 11.27 33.26
C LYS A 4 10.97 11.60 32.49
N ASN A 5 12.04 12.00 33.20
CA ASN A 5 13.37 12.16 32.60
C ASN A 5 13.86 10.81 32.05
N VAL A 6 14.07 10.74 30.73
CA VAL A 6 14.61 9.57 30.03
C VAL A 6 16.00 9.92 29.52
N ALA A 7 16.99 9.08 29.79
CA ALA A 7 18.36 9.24 29.28
C ALA A 7 18.49 8.63 27.87
N ALA A 8 19.33 9.24 27.03
CA ALA A 8 19.62 8.71 25.69
C ALA A 8 20.41 7.40 25.76
N THR A 9 20.11 6.47 24.85
CA THR A 9 20.84 5.19 24.72
C THR A 9 21.77 5.25 23.50
N CYS A 10 23.06 4.93 23.71
CA CYS A 10 24.01 4.76 22.62
C CYS A 10 23.78 3.41 21.93
N LEU A 11 23.70 3.40 20.60
CA LEU A 11 23.47 2.18 19.82
C LEU A 11 24.75 1.31 19.77
N PRO A 12 24.61 -0.02 19.71
CA PRO A 12 25.75 -0.91 19.52
C PRO A 12 26.37 -0.73 18.14
N ASN A 13 27.68 -1.00 18.03
CA ASN A 13 28.39 -0.91 16.76
C ASN A 13 27.95 -2.02 15.79
N ILE A 14 27.71 -1.67 14.51
CA ILE A 14 27.36 -2.60 13.44
C ILE A 14 28.62 -2.86 12.61
N LYS A 15 29.12 -4.10 12.60
CA LYS A 15 30.34 -4.49 11.86
C LYS A 15 30.13 -4.59 10.34
N LYS A 16 28.90 -4.90 9.92
CA LYS A 16 28.51 -5.05 8.51
C LYS A 16 27.06 -4.66 8.35
N ALA A 17 26.78 -3.68 7.50
CA ALA A 17 25.41 -3.29 7.18
C ALA A 17 24.74 -4.36 6.31
N THR A 18 23.45 -4.59 6.56
CA THR A 18 22.58 -5.42 5.73
C THR A 18 21.68 -4.51 4.89
N PRO A 19 21.55 -4.74 3.57
CA PRO A 19 20.58 -4.00 2.75
C PRO A 19 19.16 -4.20 3.28
N LYS A 20 18.34 -3.15 3.22
CA LYS A 20 16.90 -3.27 3.45
C LYS A 20 16.27 -4.00 2.28
N ILE A 21 15.47 -5.04 2.56
CA ILE A 21 14.58 -5.64 1.58
C ILE A 21 13.31 -4.78 1.58
N PRO A 22 12.96 -4.12 0.46
CA PRO A 22 11.77 -3.28 0.41
C PRO A 22 10.50 -4.13 0.51
N VAL A 23 9.37 -3.52 0.88
CA VAL A 23 8.06 -4.19 0.87
C VAL A 23 7.12 -3.46 -0.09
N ILE A 24 6.44 -4.22 -0.97
CA ILE A 24 5.41 -3.68 -1.87
C ILE A 24 4.04 -3.79 -1.21
N GLY A 25 3.32 -2.69 -1.08
CA GLY A 25 1.94 -2.62 -0.61
C GLY A 25 0.97 -2.36 -1.75
N ILE A 26 0.01 -3.25 -1.95
CA ILE A 26 -0.99 -3.17 -3.02
C ILE A 26 -2.37 -2.88 -2.44
N PHE A 27 -3.03 -1.86 -2.97
CA PHE A 27 -4.38 -1.47 -2.58
C PHE A 27 -5.22 -1.11 -3.80
N ALA A 28 -6.52 -0.93 -3.60
CA ALA A 28 -7.39 -0.32 -4.58
C ALA A 28 -8.05 0.93 -3.99
N ALA A 29 -8.16 1.96 -4.81
CA ALA A 29 -9.08 3.05 -4.60
C ALA A 29 -10.42 2.74 -5.27
N GLY A 30 -11.51 3.32 -4.77
CA GLY A 30 -12.83 3.15 -5.40
C GLY A 30 -13.85 4.18 -4.96
N ASP A 31 -15.03 4.10 -5.56
CA ASP A 31 -16.15 4.98 -5.26
C ASP A 31 -16.98 4.36 -4.13
N PRO A 32 -17.25 5.10 -3.03
CA PRO A 32 -18.00 4.55 -1.90
C PRO A 32 -19.44 4.12 -2.26
N ARG A 33 -19.96 4.57 -3.40
CA ARG A 33 -21.33 4.32 -3.87
C ARG A 33 -21.50 3.03 -4.68
N ILE A 34 -20.42 2.30 -4.95
CA ILE A 34 -20.48 1.08 -5.78
C ILE A 34 -21.18 -0.07 -5.04
N ASP A 35 -21.81 -0.96 -5.81
CA ASP A 35 -22.48 -2.15 -5.29
C ASP A 35 -21.50 -3.18 -4.71
N ALA A 36 -22.05 -4.13 -3.95
CA ALA A 36 -21.25 -5.18 -3.29
C ALA A 36 -20.46 -6.06 -4.28
N LYS A 37 -21.02 -6.32 -5.47
CA LYS A 37 -20.34 -7.14 -6.50
C LYS A 37 -19.13 -6.41 -7.08
N SER A 38 -19.23 -5.09 -7.22
CA SER A 38 -18.13 -4.23 -7.66
C SER A 38 -17.04 -4.19 -6.60
N ARG A 39 -17.41 -4.11 -5.31
CA ARG A 39 -16.46 -4.19 -4.19
C ARG A 39 -15.71 -5.52 -4.19
N GLU A 40 -16.44 -6.63 -4.28
CA GLU A 40 -15.86 -7.98 -4.34
C GLU A 40 -14.92 -8.13 -5.54
N ARG A 41 -15.32 -7.64 -6.72
CA ARG A 41 -14.47 -7.61 -7.90
C ARG A 41 -13.18 -6.82 -7.66
N THR A 42 -13.26 -5.65 -7.04
CA THR A 42 -12.07 -4.85 -6.71
C THR A 42 -11.14 -5.59 -5.76
N GLN A 43 -11.67 -6.25 -4.72
CA GLN A 43 -10.88 -7.08 -3.79
C GLN A 43 -10.16 -8.22 -4.53
N ASN A 44 -10.88 -8.91 -5.43
CA ASN A 44 -10.29 -9.95 -6.27
C ASN A 44 -9.16 -9.42 -7.17
N ILE A 45 -9.28 -8.20 -7.68
CA ILE A 45 -8.24 -7.55 -8.50
C ILE A 45 -7.00 -7.22 -7.66
N VAL A 46 -7.17 -6.68 -6.46
CA VAL A 46 -6.05 -6.41 -5.54
C VAL A 46 -5.29 -7.70 -5.23
N LYS A 47 -6.02 -8.77 -4.86
CA LYS A 47 -5.42 -10.08 -4.62
C LYS A 47 -4.72 -10.63 -5.86
N MET A 48 -5.35 -10.55 -7.03
CA MET A 48 -4.77 -11.01 -8.29
C MET A 48 -3.48 -10.27 -8.63
N ALA A 49 -3.44 -8.95 -8.41
CA ALA A 49 -2.24 -8.15 -8.60
C ALA A 49 -1.11 -8.58 -7.65
N ALA A 50 -1.44 -8.82 -6.37
CA ALA A 50 -0.49 -9.32 -5.39
C ALA A 50 0.08 -10.69 -5.76
N ASP A 51 -0.78 -11.65 -6.09
CA ASP A 51 -0.38 -13.00 -6.53
C ASP A 51 0.45 -12.95 -7.82
N THR A 52 0.17 -11.99 -8.71
CA THR A 52 0.90 -11.83 -9.97
C THR A 52 2.33 -11.35 -9.75
N ILE A 53 2.58 -10.51 -8.74
CA ILE A 53 3.89 -9.89 -8.46
C ILE A 53 4.71 -10.74 -7.48
N CYS A 54 4.05 -11.38 -6.52
CA CYS A 54 4.69 -12.18 -5.48
C CYS A 54 5.63 -13.25 -6.08
N GLY A 55 6.86 -13.30 -5.59
CA GLY A 55 7.90 -14.23 -6.06
C GLY A 55 8.49 -13.94 -7.45
N LYS A 56 7.96 -12.97 -8.22
CA LYS A 56 8.51 -12.59 -9.54
C LYS A 56 9.46 -11.41 -9.47
N VAL A 57 9.31 -10.56 -8.45
CA VAL A 57 10.19 -9.42 -8.21
C VAL A 57 11.20 -9.79 -7.13
N VAL A 58 12.48 -9.72 -7.47
CA VAL A 58 13.59 -10.14 -6.61
C VAL A 58 14.66 -9.07 -6.53
N MET A 59 15.39 -9.05 -5.41
CA MET A 59 16.62 -8.30 -5.25
C MET A 59 17.71 -8.81 -6.23
N PRO A 60 18.79 -8.05 -6.48
CA PRO A 60 19.88 -8.51 -7.35
C PRO A 60 20.51 -9.84 -6.94
N ASP A 61 20.48 -10.16 -5.64
CA ASP A 61 20.94 -11.42 -5.04
C ASP A 61 19.91 -12.56 -5.09
N LYS A 62 18.80 -12.37 -5.81
CA LYS A 62 17.67 -13.29 -5.96
C LYS A 62 16.78 -13.45 -4.72
N THR A 63 16.98 -12.66 -3.66
CA THR A 63 16.05 -12.64 -2.53
C THR A 63 14.67 -12.14 -2.98
N PRO A 64 13.58 -12.88 -2.73
CA PRO A 64 12.24 -12.43 -3.09
C PRO A 64 11.84 -11.21 -2.25
N ILE A 65 11.21 -10.24 -2.91
CA ILE A 65 10.68 -9.05 -2.25
C ILE A 65 9.29 -9.37 -1.66
N PRO A 66 9.03 -9.07 -0.37
CA PRO A 66 7.72 -9.23 0.22
C PRO A 66 6.65 -8.37 -0.48
N VAL A 67 5.49 -8.97 -0.72
CA VAL A 67 4.30 -8.30 -1.26
C VAL A 67 3.17 -8.47 -0.25
N VAL A 68 2.56 -7.36 0.15
CA VAL A 68 1.39 -7.32 1.01
C VAL A 68 0.27 -6.57 0.31
N TYR A 69 -0.98 -6.89 0.64
CA TYR A 69 -2.13 -6.23 0.06
C TYR A 69 -3.24 -6.03 1.10
N SER A 70 -4.18 -5.13 0.82
CA SER A 70 -5.35 -4.92 1.67
C SER A 70 -6.64 -5.27 0.94
N ASP A 71 -7.49 -6.06 1.60
CA ASP A 71 -8.87 -6.32 1.16
C ASP A 71 -9.82 -5.16 1.48
N ILE A 72 -9.34 -4.12 2.19
CA ILE A 72 -10.11 -2.91 2.46
C ILE A 72 -9.98 -2.00 1.24
N LEU A 73 -11.11 -1.73 0.59
CA LEU A 73 -11.19 -0.75 -0.47
C LEU A 73 -10.97 0.65 0.11
N VAL A 74 -10.05 1.41 -0.47
CA VAL A 74 -9.83 2.81 -0.09
C VAL A 74 -10.85 3.67 -0.81
N ASP A 75 -12.04 3.82 -0.24
CA ASP A 75 -13.16 4.57 -0.81
C ASP A 75 -13.52 5.84 -0.02
N THR A 76 -13.00 6.00 1.21
CA THR A 76 -13.03 7.25 1.98
C THR A 76 -11.76 7.44 2.82
N GLU A 77 -11.61 8.60 3.47
CA GLU A 77 -10.42 8.93 4.27
C GLU A 77 -10.20 7.95 5.45
N PRO A 78 -11.22 7.55 6.24
CA PRO A 78 -11.06 6.49 7.24
C PRO A 78 -10.45 5.18 6.72
N GLN A 79 -10.88 4.70 5.54
CA GLN A 79 -10.28 3.50 4.95
C GLN A 79 -8.83 3.76 4.53
N ALA A 80 -8.53 4.95 4.02
CA ALA A 80 -7.15 5.35 3.71
C ALA A 80 -6.26 5.28 4.95
N ASP A 81 -6.73 5.78 6.10
CA ASP A 81 -5.99 5.73 7.37
C ASP A 81 -5.75 4.30 7.86
N ILE A 82 -6.77 3.43 7.76
CA ILE A 82 -6.66 2.02 8.15
C ILE A 82 -5.62 1.32 7.27
N VAL A 83 -5.72 1.45 5.95
CA VAL A 83 -4.80 0.80 5.01
C VAL A 83 -3.39 1.36 5.15
N ALA A 84 -3.24 2.67 5.31
CA ALA A 84 -1.94 3.28 5.55
C ALA A 84 -1.32 2.76 6.86
N GLN A 85 -2.10 2.57 7.93
CA GLN A 85 -1.60 1.98 9.16
C GLN A 85 -1.20 0.51 8.98
N GLN A 86 -2.00 -0.30 8.26
CA GLN A 86 -1.65 -1.68 7.91
C GLN A 86 -0.29 -1.73 7.19
N PHE A 87 -0.11 -0.85 6.20
CA PHE A 87 1.09 -0.78 5.38
C PHE A 87 2.31 -0.28 6.15
N ARG A 88 2.18 0.75 7.00
CA ARG A 88 3.26 1.19 7.89
C ARG A 88 3.69 0.08 8.86
N ASN A 89 2.74 -0.65 9.42
CA ASN A 89 3.03 -1.79 10.31
C ASN A 89 3.74 -2.93 9.57
N ALA A 90 3.41 -3.14 8.30
CA ALA A 90 4.05 -4.13 7.44
C ALA A 90 5.39 -3.65 6.84
N GLY A 91 5.79 -2.40 7.06
CA GLY A 91 7.03 -1.84 6.55
C GLY A 91 7.03 -1.55 5.04
N VAL A 92 5.85 -1.27 4.46
CA VAL A 92 5.69 -0.92 3.04
C VAL A 92 6.55 0.28 2.64
N ASP A 93 7.29 0.09 1.53
CA ASP A 93 8.18 1.08 0.93
C ASP A 93 7.74 1.54 -0.45
N ILE A 94 6.91 0.74 -1.13
CA ILE A 94 6.47 0.93 -2.51
C ILE A 94 4.96 0.72 -2.57
N LEU A 95 4.24 1.61 -3.22
CA LEU A 95 2.79 1.55 -3.34
C LEU A 95 2.36 1.15 -4.76
N ILE A 96 1.37 0.26 -4.85
CA ILE A 96 0.68 -0.05 -6.11
C ILE A 96 -0.82 0.13 -5.89
N CYS A 97 -1.43 1.02 -6.66
CA CYS A 97 -2.87 1.24 -6.69
C CYS A 97 -3.47 0.55 -7.92
N VAL A 98 -4.47 -0.30 -7.73
CA VAL A 98 -5.18 -1.00 -8.81
C VAL A 98 -6.69 -0.72 -8.77
N PRO A 99 -7.14 0.50 -9.13
CA PRO A 99 -8.56 0.85 -9.14
C PRO A 99 -9.30 0.11 -10.27
N ASP A 100 -10.48 -0.44 -9.95
CA ASP A 100 -11.39 -1.04 -10.94
C ASP A 100 -12.58 -0.13 -11.25
N THR A 101 -12.93 0.80 -10.37
CA THR A 101 -14.03 1.74 -10.55
C THR A 101 -13.53 3.18 -10.44
N TRP A 102 -14.42 4.13 -10.72
CA TRP A 102 -14.14 5.54 -10.45
C TRP A 102 -13.68 5.70 -9.00
N ALA A 103 -12.77 6.62 -8.73
CA ALA A 103 -12.36 6.98 -7.38
C ALA A 103 -12.31 8.50 -7.18
N PHE A 104 -12.47 8.95 -5.95
CA PHE A 104 -12.24 10.35 -5.58
C PHE A 104 -10.79 10.51 -5.12
N PRO A 105 -9.85 11.05 -5.93
CA PRO A 105 -8.43 10.95 -5.61
C PRO A 105 -8.06 11.58 -4.27
N GLN A 106 -8.68 12.73 -3.96
CA GLN A 106 -8.48 13.44 -2.70
C GLN A 106 -8.84 12.59 -1.48
N LEU A 107 -9.98 11.88 -1.51
CA LEU A 107 -10.46 11.09 -0.38
C LEU A 107 -9.79 9.72 -0.27
N THR A 108 -9.08 9.30 -1.33
CA THR A 108 -8.62 7.91 -1.48
C THR A 108 -7.11 7.83 -1.60
N THR A 109 -6.56 7.73 -2.82
CA THR A 109 -5.13 7.57 -3.08
C THR A 109 -4.30 8.69 -2.46
N ILE A 110 -4.73 9.95 -2.54
CA ILE A 110 -3.99 11.08 -1.94
C ILE A 110 -4.02 10.98 -0.41
N SER A 111 -5.17 10.67 0.18
CA SER A 111 -5.30 10.49 1.64
C SER A 111 -4.44 9.36 2.20
N LEU A 112 -4.23 8.30 1.42
CA LEU A 112 -3.30 7.22 1.78
C LEU A 112 -1.85 7.67 1.61
N MET A 113 -1.49 8.20 0.43
CA MET A 113 -0.11 8.54 0.08
C MET A 113 0.50 9.62 0.97
N GLN A 114 -0.27 10.60 1.43
CA GLN A 114 0.24 11.67 2.29
C GLN A 114 0.80 11.18 3.64
N GLN A 115 0.53 9.91 3.99
CA GLN A 115 1.01 9.28 5.21
C GLN A 115 2.32 8.49 5.01
N PHE A 116 2.90 8.56 3.81
CA PHE A 116 4.17 7.98 3.44
C PHE A 116 5.18 9.08 3.10
N PRO A 117 6.50 8.78 3.11
CA PRO A 117 7.52 9.69 2.61
C PRO A 117 7.21 10.24 1.22
N LYS A 118 7.63 11.49 0.97
CA LYS A 118 7.39 12.19 -0.31
C LYS A 118 7.97 11.47 -1.53
N ASP A 119 9.03 10.70 -1.32
CA ASP A 119 9.76 9.93 -2.32
C ASP A 119 9.29 8.47 -2.42
N THR A 120 8.25 8.05 -1.68
CA THR A 120 7.65 6.72 -1.82
C THR A 120 7.18 6.50 -3.26
N PRO A 121 7.74 5.51 -3.98
CA PRO A 121 7.32 5.21 -5.34
C PRO A 121 5.87 4.73 -5.36
N ILE A 122 5.10 5.22 -6.33
CA ILE A 122 3.76 4.72 -6.61
C ILE A 122 3.60 4.32 -8.07
N ASN A 123 2.95 3.19 -8.30
CA ASN A 123 2.38 2.80 -9.58
C ASN A 123 0.86 2.82 -9.48
N ILE A 124 0.19 3.32 -10.51
CA ILE A 124 -1.27 3.22 -10.66
C ILE A 124 -1.55 2.46 -11.95
N THR A 125 -2.17 1.29 -11.83
CA THR A 125 -2.54 0.46 -12.97
C THR A 125 -4.05 0.26 -12.98
N CYS A 126 -4.70 0.84 -13.97
CA CYS A 126 -6.16 0.94 -14.04
C CYS A 126 -6.76 -0.10 -14.98
N GLY A 127 -7.95 -0.61 -14.64
CA GLY A 127 -8.75 -1.41 -15.56
C GLY A 127 -9.21 -0.58 -16.76
N ASN A 128 -8.87 -1.01 -17.98
CA ASN A 128 -9.41 -0.42 -19.21
C ASN A 128 -10.76 -1.07 -19.56
N CYS A 129 -11.80 -0.72 -18.82
CA CYS A 129 -13.13 -1.32 -18.91
C CYS A 129 -14.22 -0.23 -18.89
N ALA A 130 -14.97 -0.06 -19.97
CA ALA A 130 -15.97 1.02 -20.04
C ALA A 130 -17.07 0.93 -18.94
N PRO A 131 -17.61 -0.26 -18.60
CA PRO A 131 -18.56 -0.41 -17.49
C PRO A 131 -17.95 -0.23 -16.08
N LYS A 132 -16.61 -0.30 -15.97
CA LYS A 132 -15.85 -0.25 -14.72
C LYS A 132 -14.64 0.67 -14.94
N PRO A 133 -14.86 2.00 -15.00
CA PRO A 133 -13.81 2.93 -15.37
C PRO A 133 -12.90 3.10 -14.15
N GLY A 134 -11.76 2.43 -14.11
CA GLY A 134 -10.74 2.60 -13.06
C GLY A 134 -10.03 3.96 -13.13
N VAL A 135 -10.78 5.04 -13.30
CA VAL A 135 -10.30 6.42 -13.52
C VAL A 135 -10.39 7.21 -12.22
#